data_AF-A0AAJ6AAQ2-F1
#
_entry.id   AF-A0AAJ6AAQ2-F1
#
_cell.length_a   1.000
_cell.length_b   1.000
_cell.length_c   1.000
_cell.angle_alpha   90.00
_cell.angle_beta   90.00
_cell.angle_gamma   90.00
#
_symmetry.space_group_name_H-M   'P 1'
#
loop_
_entity.id
_entity.type
_entity.pdbx_description
1 polymer ?
#
loop_
_entity_poly.entity_id
_entity_poly.type
_entity_poly.pdbx_seq_one_letter_code
_entity_poly.pdbx_strand_id
1 'polypeptide(L)'
;MTNLLPIGTIKRRPSANRMGFQEDWAHEAPSLLGRIRAVLLEHERRSGLTRTDFVKTSGFPRQTFYEILEGSANLRLSSVDAIAKALDINIYELLGVPAEMVKASPEMSAVRQALPPKD
;
A
#
# COMPACT_ATOMS: atom_id res chain seq x y z
N MET A 1 16.27 -26.09 -35.33
CA MET A 1 17.45 -25.79 -34.49
C MET A 1 17.11 -24.58 -33.65
N THR A 2 16.86 -24.78 -32.36
CA THR A 2 16.40 -23.73 -31.44
C THR A 2 17.62 -23.06 -30.82
N ASN A 3 17.87 -21.80 -31.18
CA ASN A 3 18.96 -21.01 -30.60
C ASN A 3 18.61 -20.60 -29.16
N LEU A 4 19.17 -21.33 -28.18
CA LEU A 4 19.23 -20.91 -26.79
C LEU A 4 20.34 -19.86 -26.66
N LEU A 5 20.00 -18.63 -26.32
CA LEU A 5 20.98 -17.59 -26.03
C LEU A 5 21.66 -17.88 -24.66
N PRO A 6 22.98 -17.64 -24.53
CA PRO A 6 23.72 -17.98 -23.33
C PRO A 6 23.32 -17.09 -22.15
N ILE A 7 23.09 -17.70 -20.99
CA ILE A 7 22.84 -17.01 -19.72
C ILE A 7 24.11 -16.25 -19.35
N GLY A 8 24.15 -14.96 -19.68
CA GLY A 8 25.25 -14.07 -19.32
C GLY A 8 25.39 -13.96 -17.80
N THR A 9 26.60 -14.20 -17.31
CA THR A 9 26.99 -14.07 -15.90
C THR A 9 26.65 -12.66 -15.39
N ILE A 10 25.75 -12.55 -14.41
CA ILE A 10 25.38 -11.27 -13.81
C ILE A 10 26.58 -10.74 -13.01
N LYS A 11 27.38 -9.87 -13.66
CA LYS A 11 28.42 -9.09 -13.00
C LYS A 11 27.71 -8.11 -12.06
N ARG A 12 27.82 -8.31 -10.74
CA ARG A 12 27.28 -7.36 -9.74
C ARG A 12 27.80 -5.96 -10.06
N ARG A 13 26.89 -5.01 -10.36
CA ARG A 13 27.29 -3.62 -10.65
C ARG A 13 27.86 -2.96 -9.38
N PRO A 14 28.88 -2.10 -9.51
CA PRO A 14 29.38 -1.31 -8.38
C PRO A 14 28.29 -0.34 -7.90
N SER A 15 28.24 -0.14 -6.58
CA SER A 15 27.24 0.67 -5.86
C SER A 15 27.16 2.15 -6.26
N ALA A 16 28.07 2.64 -7.10
CA ALA A 16 28.23 4.07 -7.41
C ALA A 16 27.49 4.55 -8.67
N ASN A 17 26.80 3.69 -9.41
CA ASN A 17 26.13 4.06 -10.68
C ASN A 17 24.60 3.84 -10.65
N ARG A 18 23.91 4.34 -9.62
CA ARG A 18 22.47 4.64 -9.73
C ARG A 18 22.33 5.93 -10.54
N MET A 19 22.43 5.82 -11.87
CA MET A 19 21.79 6.81 -12.75
C MET A 19 20.32 6.84 -12.36
N GLY A 20 19.84 8.01 -11.97
CA GLY A 20 18.46 8.25 -11.63
C GLY A 20 17.56 7.72 -12.73
N PHE A 21 16.70 6.79 -12.36
CA PHE A 21 15.37 6.81 -12.96
C PHE A 21 14.82 8.19 -12.59
N GLN A 22 14.80 9.11 -13.55
CA GLN A 22 14.04 10.35 -13.42
C GLN A 22 12.60 9.95 -13.14
N GLU A 23 12.19 10.13 -11.88
CA GLU A 23 10.85 9.99 -11.34
C GLU A 23 9.93 11.13 -11.83
N ASP A 24 10.16 11.65 -13.03
CA ASP A 24 9.40 12.80 -13.55
C ASP A 24 7.92 12.46 -13.83
N TRP A 25 7.58 11.17 -13.94
CA TRP A 25 6.20 10.69 -14.02
C TRP A 25 5.57 10.34 -12.65
N ALA A 26 6.34 10.38 -11.56
CA ALA A 26 5.87 10.09 -10.20
C ALA A 26 5.38 11.35 -9.45
N HIS A 27 5.53 12.54 -10.04
CA HIS A 27 5.03 13.78 -9.45
C HIS A 27 3.51 13.94 -9.52
N GLU A 28 2.83 13.26 -10.45
CA GLU A 28 1.37 13.37 -10.64
C GLU A 28 0.58 12.24 -9.96
N ALA A 29 1.21 11.08 -9.75
CA ALA A 29 0.59 9.96 -9.03
C ALA A 29 1.18 9.87 -7.61
N PRO A 30 0.40 10.06 -6.53
CA PRO A 30 0.92 9.88 -5.19
C PRO A 30 1.54 8.49 -5.06
N SER A 31 2.78 8.42 -4.58
CA SER A 31 3.48 7.17 -4.30
C SER A 31 2.60 6.24 -3.47
N LEU A 32 2.83 4.93 -3.54
CA LEU A 32 2.11 3.95 -2.71
C LEU A 32 2.03 4.40 -1.24
N LEU A 33 3.17 4.85 -0.72
CA LEU A 33 3.28 5.37 0.64
C LEU A 33 2.49 6.67 0.82
N GLY A 34 2.52 7.58 -0.15
CA GLY A 34 1.74 8.81 -0.14
C GLY A 34 0.22 8.56 -0.11
N ARG A 35 -0.26 7.55 -0.83
CA ARG A 35 -1.70 7.15 -0.80
C ARG A 35 -2.09 6.59 0.54
N ILE A 36 -1.30 5.65 1.07
CA ILE A 36 -1.50 5.07 2.40
C ILE A 36 -1.49 6.16 3.47
N ARG A 37 -0.55 7.10 3.40
CA ARG A 37 -0.48 8.27 4.29
C ARG A 37 -1.74 9.12 4.22
N ALA A 38 -2.25 9.41 3.02
CA ALA A 38 -3.47 10.19 2.85
C ALA A 38 -4.69 9.51 3.47
N VAL A 39 -4.84 8.20 3.26
CA VAL A 39 -5.93 7.41 3.87
C VAL A 39 -5.81 7.39 5.38
N LEU A 40 -4.61 7.18 5.93
CA LEU A 40 -4.37 7.20 7.38
C LEU A 40 -4.72 8.54 8.01
N LEU A 41 -4.30 9.66 7.40
CA LEU A 41 -4.61 11.00 7.89
C LEU A 41 -6.10 11.30 7.84
N GLU A 42 -6.82 10.83 6.81
CA GLU A 42 -8.26 11.00 6.73
C GLU A 42 -9.00 10.16 7.78
N HIS A 43 -8.58 8.92 8.04
CA HIS A 43 -9.13 8.10 9.11
C HIS A 43 -8.83 8.70 10.50
N GLU A 44 -7.61 9.19 10.72
CA GLU A 44 -7.25 9.92 11.94
C GLU A 44 -8.19 11.12 12.15
N ARG A 45 -8.36 11.95 11.13
CA ARG A 45 -9.21 13.14 11.17
C ARG A 45 -10.68 12.79 11.45
N ARG A 46 -11.21 11.73 10.81
CA ARG A 46 -12.60 11.28 11.00
C ARG A 46 -12.87 10.65 12.35
N SER A 47 -11.85 10.03 12.95
CA SER A 47 -12.00 9.40 14.27
C SER A 47 -12.31 10.41 15.38
N GLY A 48 -11.94 11.68 15.20
CA GLY A 48 -12.03 12.71 16.24
C GLY A 48 -11.10 12.47 17.44
N LEU A 49 -10.25 11.44 17.39
CA LEU A 49 -9.28 11.10 18.42
C LEU A 49 -8.06 12.01 18.30
N THR A 50 -7.34 12.17 19.42
CA THR A 50 -5.98 12.70 19.33
C THR A 50 -5.09 11.71 18.57
N ARG A 51 -4.04 12.19 17.90
CA ARG A 51 -3.08 11.33 17.20
C ARG A 51 -2.59 10.17 18.05
N THR A 52 -2.23 10.47 19.30
CA THR A 52 -1.72 9.47 20.24
C THR A 52 -2.75 8.40 20.54
N ASP A 53 -4.02 8.78 20.72
CA ASP A 53 -5.09 7.84 21.00
C ASP A 53 -5.46 7.05 19.75
N PHE A 54 -5.51 7.68 18.58
CA PHE A 54 -5.71 7.02 17.30
C PHE A 54 -4.69 5.90 17.06
N VAL A 55 -3.40 6.18 17.26
CA VAL A 55 -2.32 5.20 17.13
C VAL A 55 -2.45 4.07 18.15
N LYS A 56 -2.88 4.37 19.38
CA LYS A 56 -3.11 3.34 20.40
C LYS A 56 -4.30 2.44 20.06
N THR A 57 -5.41 3.01 19.59
CA THR A 57 -6.65 2.27 19.29
C THR A 57 -6.56 1.45 18.01
N SER A 58 -5.79 1.90 17.03
CA SER A 58 -5.60 1.22 15.75
C SER A 58 -4.71 -0.03 15.84
N GLY A 59 -3.94 -0.20 16.90
CA GLY A 59 -3.17 -1.43 17.13
C GLY A 59 -1.97 -1.66 16.21
N PHE A 60 -1.64 -0.71 15.32
CA PHE A 60 -0.39 -0.75 14.55
C PHE A 60 0.79 -0.19 15.37
N PRO A 61 2.04 -0.60 15.09
CA PRO A 61 3.19 -0.08 15.80
C PRO A 61 3.33 1.45 15.63
N ARG A 62 3.46 2.17 16.75
CA ARG A 62 3.61 3.63 16.78
C ARG A 62 4.71 4.12 15.86
N GLN A 63 5.86 3.45 15.85
CA GLN A 63 7.00 3.82 15.02
C GLN A 63 6.65 3.79 13.52
N THR A 64 6.01 2.73 13.06
CA THR A 64 5.58 2.58 11.66
C THR A 64 4.65 3.71 11.22
N PHE A 65 3.76 4.17 12.11
CA PHE A 65 2.89 5.31 11.80
C PHE A 65 3.65 6.60 11.52
N TYR A 66 4.61 6.96 12.38
CA TYR A 66 5.42 8.16 12.17
C TYR A 66 6.31 8.03 10.93
N GLU A 67 6.91 6.86 10.71
CA GLU A 67 7.68 6.60 9.49
C GLU A 67 6.83 6.74 8.22
N ILE A 68 5.55 6.35 8.26
CA ILE A 68 4.60 6.56 7.14
C ILE A 68 4.31 8.05 6.95
N LEU A 69 4.09 8.79 8.05
CA LEU A 69 3.82 10.22 7.99
C LEU A 69 5.02 11.04 7.49
N GLU A 70 6.23 10.58 7.77
CA GLU A 70 7.50 11.18 7.34
C GLU A 70 7.89 10.77 5.91
N GLY A 71 7.26 9.73 5.37
CA GLY A 71 7.59 9.19 4.04
C GLY A 71 8.83 8.29 4.03
N SER A 72 9.31 7.85 5.20
CA SER A 72 10.50 7.01 5.36
C SER A 72 10.19 5.52 5.53
N ALA A 73 8.91 5.16 5.73
CA ALA A 73 8.50 3.78 5.94
C ALA A 73 8.75 2.89 4.73
N ASN A 74 9.42 1.76 4.96
CA ASN A 74 9.54 0.68 3.99
C ASN A 74 8.49 -0.41 4.29
N LEU A 75 7.29 -0.25 3.73
CA LEU A 75 6.16 -1.13 3.99
C LEU A 75 6.27 -2.46 3.24
N ARG A 76 6.21 -3.57 3.97
CA ARG A 76 6.00 -4.90 3.39
C ARG A 76 4.51 -5.08 3.07
N LEU A 77 4.18 -5.98 2.14
CA LEU A 77 2.78 -6.34 1.83
C LEU A 77 2.01 -6.78 3.09
N SER A 78 2.65 -7.52 3.99
CA SER A 78 2.07 -7.91 5.27
C SER A 78 1.71 -6.71 6.17
N SER A 79 2.50 -5.64 6.10
CA SER A 79 2.25 -4.40 6.86
C SER A 79 1.08 -3.64 6.25
N VAL A 80 0.96 -3.62 4.92
CA VAL A 80 -0.19 -2.99 4.24
C VAL A 80 -1.49 -3.72 4.60
N ASP A 81 -1.51 -5.05 4.58
CA ASP A 81 -2.65 -5.86 5.02
C ASP A 81 -3.02 -5.60 6.50
N ALA A 82 -2.02 -5.54 7.38
CA ALA A 82 -2.24 -5.23 8.79
C ALA A 82 -2.83 -3.83 9.00
N ILE A 83 -2.37 -2.82 8.24
CA ILE A 83 -2.92 -1.46 8.29
C ILE A 83 -4.37 -1.44 7.81
N ALA A 84 -4.70 -2.16 6.72
CA ALA A 84 -6.06 -2.23 6.22
C ALA A 84 -7.01 -2.83 7.27
N LYS A 85 -6.59 -3.92 7.90
CA LYS A 85 -7.33 -4.57 9.01
C LYS A 85 -7.49 -3.66 10.23
N ALA A 86 -6.44 -2.93 10.61
CA ALA A 86 -6.47 -1.98 11.73
C ALA A 86 -7.46 -0.83 11.52
N LEU A 87 -7.67 -0.43 10.26
CA LEU A 87 -8.59 0.63 9.87
C LEU A 87 -9.99 0.11 9.52
N ASP A 88 -10.20 -1.21 9.56
CA ASP A 88 -11.43 -1.89 9.12
C ASP A 88 -11.85 -1.51 7.69
N ILE A 89 -10.88 -1.46 6.78
CA ILE A 89 -11.08 -1.16 5.36
C ILE A 89 -10.46 -2.25 4.47
N ASN A 90 -10.85 -2.28 3.21
CA ASN A 90 -10.22 -3.19 2.26
C ASN A 90 -8.88 -2.63 1.73
N ILE A 91 -8.01 -3.51 1.23
CA ILE A 91 -6.69 -3.11 0.69
C ILE A 91 -6.83 -2.09 -0.45
N TYR A 92 -7.83 -2.22 -1.32
CA TYR A 92 -8.00 -1.28 -2.43
C TYR A 92 -8.35 0.13 -1.95
N GLU A 93 -9.17 0.26 -0.91
CA GLU A 93 -9.47 1.52 -0.23
C GLU A 93 -8.22 2.12 0.39
N LEU A 94 -7.40 1.31 1.07
CA LEU A 94 -6.12 1.74 1.64
C LEU A 94 -5.14 2.24 0.56
N LEU A 95 -5.17 1.62 -0.61
CA LEU A 95 -4.36 2.00 -1.77
C LEU A 95 -4.93 3.19 -2.54
N GLY A 96 -6.06 3.76 -2.11
CA GLY A 96 -6.73 4.87 -2.77
C GLY A 96 -7.26 4.52 -4.16
N VAL A 97 -7.58 3.24 -4.40
CA VAL A 97 -8.20 2.81 -5.66
C VAL A 97 -9.67 3.24 -5.66
N PRO A 98 -10.16 3.91 -6.71
CA PRO A 98 -11.56 4.32 -6.78
C PRO A 98 -12.51 3.14 -6.65
N ALA A 99 -13.57 3.28 -5.84
CA ALA A 99 -14.53 2.22 -5.56
C ALA A 99 -15.17 1.63 -6.83
N GLU A 100 -15.32 2.44 -7.88
CA GLU A 100 -15.86 1.99 -9.18
C GLU A 100 -14.94 0.99 -9.89
N MET A 101 -13.62 1.11 -9.72
CA MET A 101 -12.66 0.12 -10.24
C MET A 101 -12.69 -1.19 -9.44
N VAL A 102 -13.02 -1.12 -8.15
CA VAL A 102 -13.13 -2.30 -7.27
C VAL A 102 -14.39 -3.12 -7.62
N LYS A 103 -15.50 -2.45 -7.96
CA LYS A 103 -16.76 -3.10 -8.40
C LYS A 103 -16.65 -3.73 -9.79
N ALA A 104 -15.81 -3.17 -10.67
CA ALA A 104 -15.63 -3.64 -12.03
C ALA A 104 -14.82 -4.95 -12.15
N SER A 105 -14.22 -5.45 -11.06
CA SER A 105 -13.52 -6.73 -11.05
C SER A 105 -14.52 -7.90 -10.89
N PRO A 106 -14.64 -8.82 -11.87
CA PRO A 106 -15.56 -9.97 -11.83
C PRO A 106 -15.39 -10.85 -10.60
N GLU A 107 -14.17 -10.91 -10.06
CA GLU A 107 -13.81 -11.76 -8.92
C GLU A 107 -14.49 -11.30 -7.61
N MET A 108 -14.75 -10.00 -7.42
CA MET A 108 -15.38 -9.47 -6.20
C MET A 108 -16.91 -9.62 -6.17
N SER A 109 -17.56 -9.65 -7.35
CA SER A 109 -18.99 -9.99 -7.43
C SER A 109 -19.26 -11.45 -7.02
N ALA A 110 -18.32 -12.35 -7.33
CA ALA A 110 -18.39 -13.75 -6.93
C ALA A 110 -18.16 -13.93 -5.41
N VAL A 111 -17.19 -13.22 -4.81
CA VAL A 111 -16.93 -13.33 -3.35
C VAL A 111 -18.10 -12.83 -2.50
N ARG A 112 -18.81 -11.76 -2.93
CA ARG A 112 -20.01 -11.29 -2.24
C ARG A 112 -21.22 -12.23 -2.36
N GLN A 113 -21.34 -12.96 -3.47
CA GLN A 113 -22.40 -13.98 -3.65
C GLN A 113 -22.08 -15.30 -2.94
N ALA A 114 -20.80 -15.59 -2.69
CA ALA A 114 -20.35 -16.83 -2.04
C ALA A 114 -20.32 -16.77 -0.50
N LEU A 115 -20.45 -15.58 0.10
CA LEU A 115 -20.56 -15.43 1.55
C LEU A 115 -22.03 -15.61 1.98
N PRO A 116 -22.34 -16.55 2.89
CA PRO A 116 -23.69 -16.64 3.43
C PRO A 116 -24.04 -15.36 4.19
N PRO A 117 -25.32 -14.95 4.21
CA PRO A 117 -25.74 -13.81 5.02
C PRO A 117 -25.33 -14.07 6.48
N LYS A 118 -24.72 -13.06 7.11
CA LYS A 118 -24.52 -13.07 8.55
C LYS A 118 -25.88 -12.90 9.20
N ASP A 119 -26.40 -13.98 9.77
CA ASP A 119 -27.45 -13.96 10.80
C ASP A 119 -26.92 -13.28 12.09
#